data_AF-A0A268BPV5-F1
#
_entry.id   AF-A0A268BPV5-F1
#
_cell.length_a   1.000
_cell.length_b   1.000
_cell.length_c   1.000
_cell.angle_alpha   90.00
_cell.angle_beta   90.00
_cell.angle_gamma   90.00
#
_symmetry.space_group_name_H-M   'P 1'
#
loop_
_entity.id
_entity.type
_entity.pdbx_description
1 polymer ?
#
loop_
_entity_poly.entity_id
_entity_poly.type
_entity_poly.pdbx_seq_one_letter_code
_entity_poly.pdbx_strand_id
1 'polypeptide(L)'
;MAQQGLKRDLSNRHVQLIAIGGTIGTGLFLGSGKAIQLAGPSIIFAYLIVGIALFFVMRALGELLLSKAGYQSITDIAEDYLGPWASFVTGWTYWFCWIMTAMADVIAVGVYVNYWFDIPQWVPALICVIVLLGLNLLTVKLFGELEFWFALIKVITILALIGIGIVLLVIGFQTDTGAVSVANLWEHGGLFPNGIPGFLLAFQMVVFAYVGVELIGVSAAETADPAKNIPSAINKIPLRILFFYVGALLILLMINPWTELNAAESPFVKTFSLVGIPLAAGIINFVVLTSAASAGNSGMFSTSRTLYNLSKQGQGPSQLAKLNKKHVPANALWLSAIVVSVGALLSKLIPDQAFSIVTTISAICFIWVWSIILICHIKYKKTRPALQAKSTFKAPFAPFVNYAVLAMFAGVLVIMLSADETRPALLLTPLWFVLLLGLYGGRKKRSN
;
A
#
# COMPACT_ATOMS: atom_id res chain seq x y z
N MET A 1 -1.70 34.14 -19.37
CA MET A 1 -0.75 33.63 -18.36
C MET A 1 -0.64 32.13 -18.54
N ALA A 2 0.56 31.61 -18.84
CA ALA A 2 0.76 30.16 -18.96
C ALA A 2 0.41 29.49 -17.63
N GLN A 3 -0.53 28.53 -17.64
CA GLN A 3 -0.87 27.75 -16.45
C GLN A 3 0.39 27.01 -15.97
N GLN A 4 0.97 27.43 -14.84
CA GLN A 4 2.01 26.65 -14.16
C GLN A 4 1.38 25.34 -13.67
N GLY A 5 1.53 24.28 -14.46
CA GLY A 5 1.13 22.92 -14.10
C GLY A 5 2.30 22.12 -13.53
N LEU A 6 2.00 20.93 -12.99
CA LEU A 6 3.04 19.96 -12.64
C LEU A 6 3.86 19.61 -13.89
N LYS A 7 5.17 19.49 -13.73
CA LYS A 7 6.09 19.17 -14.83
C LYS A 7 6.01 17.68 -15.16
N ARG A 8 5.69 17.33 -16.41
CA ARG A 8 5.55 15.95 -16.89
C ARG A 8 6.89 15.34 -17.30
N ASP A 9 7.81 15.18 -16.35
CA ASP A 9 9.19 14.69 -16.60
C ASP A 9 9.38 13.18 -16.28
N LEU A 10 8.32 12.46 -15.92
CA LEU A 10 8.39 11.01 -15.67
C LEU A 10 8.25 10.22 -16.99
N SER A 11 9.23 9.36 -17.26
CA SER A 11 9.19 8.45 -18.40
C SER A 11 8.28 7.25 -18.12
N ASN A 12 7.83 6.54 -19.17
CA ASN A 12 6.99 5.35 -19.04
C ASN A 12 7.62 4.26 -18.14
N ARG A 13 8.96 4.11 -18.19
CA ARG A 13 9.68 3.19 -17.28
C ARG A 13 9.55 3.61 -15.81
N HIS A 14 9.61 4.91 -15.51
CA HIS A 14 9.46 5.41 -14.14
C HIS A 14 8.06 5.13 -13.63
N VAL A 15 7.03 5.40 -14.43
CA VAL A 15 5.63 5.15 -14.05
C VAL A 15 5.39 3.66 -13.76
N GLN A 16 5.87 2.77 -14.63
CA GLN A 16 5.70 1.33 -14.44
C GLN A 16 6.41 0.81 -13.19
N LEU A 17 7.62 1.31 -12.92
CA LEU A 17 8.39 0.88 -11.75
C LEU A 17 7.91 1.53 -10.46
N ILE A 18 7.41 2.76 -10.47
CA ILE A 18 6.69 3.33 -9.32
C ILE A 18 5.46 2.47 -9.01
N ALA A 19 4.72 2.03 -10.03
CA ALA A 19 3.58 1.14 -9.84
C ALA A 19 3.95 -0.30 -9.41
N ILE A 20 5.23 -0.70 -9.48
CA ILE A 20 5.73 -1.99 -8.97
C ILE A 20 6.32 -1.79 -7.58
N GLY A 21 7.28 -0.87 -7.44
CA GLY A 21 7.98 -0.53 -6.21
C GLY A 21 7.07 0.05 -5.14
N GLY A 22 5.99 0.74 -5.53
CA GLY A 22 4.95 1.22 -4.61
C GLY A 22 4.01 0.14 -4.10
N THR A 23 3.90 -1.00 -4.81
CA THR A 23 3.13 -2.16 -4.32
C THR A 23 3.97 -3.05 -3.40
N ILE A 24 5.28 -3.11 -3.62
CA ILE A 24 6.19 -3.91 -2.80
C ILE A 24 6.81 -3.02 -1.73
N GLY A 25 6.27 -3.08 -0.51
CA GLY A 25 6.67 -2.22 0.60
C GLY A 25 6.74 -2.93 1.94
N THR A 26 6.62 -2.15 3.01
CA THR A 26 6.71 -2.61 4.39
C THR A 26 5.62 -3.59 4.79
N GLY A 27 4.45 -3.53 4.16
CA GLY A 27 3.38 -4.49 4.44
C GLY A 27 3.74 -5.93 4.04
N LEU A 28 4.55 -6.13 2.98
CA LEU A 28 5.10 -7.46 2.67
C LEU A 28 6.28 -7.79 3.58
N PHE A 29 7.24 -6.89 3.77
CA PHE A 29 8.49 -7.25 4.44
C PHE A 29 8.42 -7.25 5.97
N LEU A 30 7.81 -6.24 6.59
CA LEU A 30 7.64 -6.16 8.05
C LEU A 30 6.27 -6.68 8.49
N GLY A 31 5.22 -6.24 7.80
CA GLY A 31 3.84 -6.62 8.12
C GLY A 31 3.59 -8.11 8.07
N SER A 32 4.25 -8.84 7.16
CA SER A 32 4.12 -10.29 7.10
C SER A 32 4.54 -11.00 8.38
N GLY A 33 5.46 -10.46 9.19
CA GLY A 33 5.87 -11.09 10.46
C GLY A 33 4.68 -11.26 11.42
N LYS A 34 3.95 -10.16 11.66
CA LYS A 34 2.72 -10.18 12.47
C LYS A 34 1.63 -11.04 11.83
N ALA A 35 1.46 -10.97 10.51
CA ALA A 35 0.46 -11.77 9.81
C ALA A 35 0.78 -13.28 9.87
N ILE A 36 2.05 -13.68 9.79
CA ILE A 36 2.51 -15.06 9.92
C ILE A 36 2.27 -15.54 11.36
N GLN A 37 2.59 -14.72 12.36
CA GLN A 37 2.32 -15.08 13.75
C GLN A 37 0.83 -15.35 14.01
N LEU A 38 -0.07 -14.60 13.36
CA LEU A 38 -1.51 -14.76 13.49
C LEU A 38 -2.08 -15.93 12.69
N ALA A 39 -1.69 -16.09 11.43
CA ALA A 39 -2.28 -17.07 10.52
C ALA A 39 -1.48 -18.38 10.37
N GLY A 40 -0.20 -18.38 10.74
CA GLY A 40 0.74 -19.44 10.38
C GLY A 40 0.79 -19.62 8.85
N PRO A 41 0.90 -20.88 8.36
CA PRO A 41 0.96 -21.17 6.92
C PRO A 41 -0.28 -20.71 6.14
N SER A 42 -1.45 -20.60 6.77
CA SER A 42 -2.67 -20.13 6.11
C SER A 42 -2.60 -18.69 5.59
N ILE A 43 -1.56 -17.92 5.98
CA ILE A 43 -1.28 -16.59 5.43
C ILE A 43 -1.23 -16.59 3.90
N ILE A 44 -0.75 -17.67 3.29
CA ILE A 44 -0.67 -17.82 1.83
C ILE A 44 -2.05 -17.68 1.19
N PHE A 45 -3.07 -18.30 1.79
CA PHE A 45 -4.45 -18.18 1.35
C PHE A 45 -5.01 -16.78 1.59
N ALA A 46 -4.62 -16.12 2.67
CA ALA A 46 -5.05 -14.75 2.97
C ALA A 46 -4.56 -13.78 1.88
N TYR A 47 -3.27 -13.85 1.50
CA TYR A 47 -2.73 -13.06 0.40
C TYR A 47 -3.40 -13.39 -0.93
N LEU A 48 -3.67 -14.67 -1.21
CA LEU A 48 -4.36 -15.05 -2.44
C LEU A 48 -5.79 -14.48 -2.50
N ILE A 49 -6.57 -14.62 -1.43
CA ILE A 49 -7.96 -14.15 -1.36
C ILE A 49 -8.03 -12.62 -1.47
N VAL A 50 -7.26 -11.90 -0.66
CA VAL A 50 -7.23 -10.43 -0.69
C VAL A 50 -6.67 -9.94 -2.03
N GLY A 51 -5.61 -10.56 -2.55
CA GLY A 51 -5.03 -10.21 -3.85
C GLY A 51 -6.02 -10.39 -5.01
N ILE A 52 -6.79 -11.49 -5.02
CA ILE A 52 -7.85 -11.71 -6.02
C ILE A 52 -8.93 -10.64 -5.91
N ALA A 53 -9.38 -10.32 -4.69
CA ALA A 53 -10.37 -9.28 -4.47
C ALA A 53 -9.89 -7.91 -5.01
N LEU A 54 -8.64 -7.55 -4.72
CA LEU A 54 -8.06 -6.28 -5.19
C LEU A 54 -7.78 -6.27 -6.69
N PHE A 55 -7.48 -7.41 -7.31
CA PHE A 55 -7.47 -7.52 -8.76
C PHE A 55 -8.83 -7.13 -9.35
N PHE A 56 -9.95 -7.58 -8.77
CA PHE A 56 -11.29 -7.18 -9.22
C PHE A 56 -11.59 -5.69 -8.98
N VAL A 57 -11.13 -5.10 -7.87
CA VAL A 57 -11.19 -3.64 -7.65
C VAL A 57 -10.45 -2.91 -8.78
N MET A 58 -9.26 -3.37 -9.13
CA MET A 58 -8.46 -2.75 -10.20
C MET A 58 -9.09 -2.93 -11.58
N ARG A 59 -9.72 -4.09 -11.86
CA ARG A 59 -10.51 -4.29 -13.07
C ARG A 59 -11.68 -3.31 -13.17
N ALA A 60 -12.41 -3.10 -12.07
CA ALA A 60 -13.50 -2.12 -12.00
C ALA A 60 -12.99 -0.68 -12.21
N LEU A 61 -11.88 -0.32 -11.55
CA LEU A 61 -11.24 0.99 -11.72
C LEU A 61 -10.79 1.22 -13.16
N GLY A 62 -10.14 0.24 -13.79
CA GLY A 62 -9.68 0.35 -15.18
C GLY A 62 -10.84 0.51 -16.17
N GLU A 63 -11.94 -0.23 -15.99
CA GLU A 63 -13.14 -0.06 -16.82
C GLU A 63 -13.73 1.35 -16.67
N LEU A 64 -13.82 1.86 -15.44
CA LEU A 64 -14.29 3.22 -15.17
C LEU A 64 -13.40 4.29 -15.79
N LEU A 65 -12.08 4.20 -15.61
CA LEU A 65 -11.12 5.16 -16.17
C LEU A 65 -11.17 5.21 -17.71
N LEU A 66 -11.42 4.07 -18.36
CA LEU A 66 -11.50 3.99 -19.81
C LEU A 66 -12.93 4.20 -20.36
N SER A 67 -13.93 4.33 -19.49
CA SER A 67 -15.33 4.44 -19.90
C SER A 67 -15.69 5.76 -20.57
N LYS A 68 -14.96 6.83 -20.25
CA LYS A 68 -15.21 8.19 -20.75
C LYS A 68 -13.91 8.99 -20.73
N ALA A 69 -13.70 9.80 -21.77
CA ALA A 69 -12.62 10.77 -21.78
C ALA A 69 -12.83 11.82 -20.67
N GLY A 70 -11.78 12.08 -19.88
CA GLY A 70 -11.76 13.18 -18.91
C GLY A 70 -11.59 12.77 -17.44
N TYR A 71 -11.77 11.50 -17.08
CA TYR A 71 -11.39 11.06 -15.73
C TYR A 71 -9.86 11.06 -15.60
N GLN A 72 -9.36 11.80 -14.61
CA GLN A 72 -7.94 11.87 -14.28
C GLN A 72 -7.66 11.24 -12.91
N SER A 73 -8.69 10.99 -12.10
CA SER A 73 -8.54 10.49 -10.75
C SER A 73 -9.77 9.72 -10.28
N ILE A 74 -9.59 8.96 -9.20
CA ILE A 74 -10.67 8.27 -8.48
C ILE A 74 -11.70 9.28 -7.96
N THR A 75 -11.27 10.49 -7.59
CA THR A 75 -12.17 11.56 -7.10
C THR A 75 -13.07 12.10 -8.20
N ASP A 76 -12.60 12.20 -9.45
CA ASP A 76 -13.44 12.63 -10.58
C ASP A 76 -14.57 11.61 -10.86
N ILE A 77 -14.23 10.32 -10.73
CA ILE A 77 -15.20 9.22 -10.85
C ILE A 77 -16.20 9.28 -9.70
N ALA A 78 -15.73 9.46 -8.45
CA ALA A 78 -16.59 9.60 -7.29
C ALA A 78 -17.52 10.81 -7.41
N GLU A 79 -17.05 11.92 -7.99
CA GLU A 79 -17.86 13.11 -8.23
C GLU A 79 -18.99 12.85 -9.23
N ASP A 80 -18.68 12.25 -10.38
CA ASP A 80 -19.67 11.99 -11.44
C ASP A 80 -20.74 10.98 -11.00
N TYR A 81 -20.34 9.92 -10.29
CA TYR A 81 -21.28 8.88 -9.89
C TYR A 81 -21.93 9.11 -8.52
N LEU A 82 -21.24 9.67 -7.53
CA LEU A 82 -21.77 9.78 -6.16
C LEU A 82 -21.99 11.22 -5.70
N GLY A 83 -21.47 12.20 -6.45
CA GLY A 83 -21.62 13.62 -6.20
C GLY A 83 -20.43 14.26 -5.49
N PRO A 84 -20.45 15.61 -5.34
CA PRO A 84 -19.30 16.37 -4.85
C PRO A 84 -18.86 16.03 -3.42
N TRP A 85 -19.79 15.56 -2.57
CA TRP A 85 -19.45 15.12 -1.21
C TRP A 85 -18.52 13.90 -1.24
N ALA A 86 -18.77 12.96 -2.14
CA ALA A 86 -18.00 11.72 -2.25
C ALA A 86 -16.60 12.00 -2.81
N SER A 87 -16.50 12.92 -3.78
CA SER A 87 -15.23 13.47 -4.27
C SER A 87 -14.40 14.03 -3.12
N PHE A 88 -14.98 14.93 -2.31
CA PHE A 88 -14.32 15.54 -1.16
C PHE A 88 -13.86 14.53 -0.11
N VAL A 89 -14.77 13.66 0.35
CA VAL A 89 -14.48 12.68 1.41
C VAL A 89 -13.44 11.67 0.93
N THR A 90 -13.58 11.16 -0.30
CA THR A 90 -12.64 10.18 -0.87
C THR A 90 -11.27 10.80 -1.08
N GLY A 91 -11.20 12.04 -1.57
CA GLY A 91 -9.92 12.70 -1.81
C GLY A 91 -9.13 12.99 -0.54
N TRP A 92 -9.78 13.54 0.49
CA TRP A 92 -9.13 13.75 1.79
C TRP A 92 -8.80 12.43 2.50
N THR A 93 -9.68 11.43 2.41
CA THR A 93 -9.39 10.10 2.95
C THR A 93 -8.21 9.47 2.23
N TYR A 94 -8.12 9.57 0.91
CA TYR A 94 -6.98 9.06 0.13
C TYR A 94 -5.66 9.72 0.53
N TRP A 95 -5.66 11.05 0.74
CA TRP A 95 -4.49 11.75 1.31
C TRP A 95 -4.12 11.18 2.68
N PHE A 96 -5.09 11.02 3.57
CA PHE A 96 -4.88 10.49 4.91
C PHE A 96 -4.39 9.04 4.91
N CYS A 97 -4.86 8.19 4.00
CA CYS A 97 -4.35 6.83 3.84
C CYS A 97 -2.84 6.85 3.56
N TRP A 98 -2.42 7.69 2.61
CA TRP A 98 -1.02 7.78 2.22
C TRP A 98 -0.13 8.40 3.29
N ILE A 99 -0.67 9.29 4.13
CA ILE A 99 0.01 9.75 5.35
C ILE A 99 0.26 8.57 6.29
N MET A 100 -0.76 7.76 6.57
CA MET A 100 -0.65 6.61 7.47
C MET A 100 0.30 5.54 6.93
N THR A 101 0.28 5.28 5.63
CA THR A 101 1.26 4.40 4.98
C THR A 101 2.68 4.95 5.09
N ALA A 102 2.89 6.25 4.82
CA ALA A 102 4.20 6.86 4.96
C ALA A 102 4.71 6.83 6.42
N MET A 103 3.82 6.95 7.41
CA MET A 103 4.17 6.73 8.83
C MET A 103 4.63 5.29 9.06
N ALA A 104 3.90 4.29 8.56
CA ALA A 104 4.29 2.89 8.66
C ALA A 104 5.68 2.64 8.07
N ASP A 105 5.97 3.27 6.93
CA ASP A 105 7.24 3.14 6.23
C ASP A 105 8.41 3.73 7.00
N VAL A 106 8.27 4.93 7.58
CA VAL A 106 9.35 5.53 8.38
C VAL A 106 9.54 4.83 9.73
N ILE A 107 8.47 4.30 10.32
CA ILE A 107 8.53 3.45 11.52
C ILE A 107 9.33 2.17 11.20
N ALA A 108 9.07 1.53 10.06
CA ALA A 108 9.79 0.34 9.62
C ALA A 108 11.28 0.63 9.34
N VAL A 109 11.63 1.78 8.76
CA VAL A 109 13.03 2.20 8.63
C VAL A 109 13.72 2.20 10.00
N GLY A 110 13.03 2.66 11.05
CA GLY A 110 13.59 2.60 12.40
C GLY A 110 13.83 1.17 12.91
N VAL A 111 12.91 0.23 12.64
CA VAL A 111 13.08 -1.19 12.97
C VAL A 111 14.32 -1.75 12.25
N TYR A 112 14.45 -1.48 10.96
CA TYR A 112 15.54 -2.03 10.15
C TYR A 112 16.90 -1.42 10.49
N VAL A 113 16.98 -0.14 10.86
CA VAL A 113 18.24 0.45 11.32
C VAL A 113 18.70 -0.18 12.65
N ASN A 114 17.76 -0.55 13.51
CA ASN A 114 18.06 -1.18 14.80
C ASN A 114 18.83 -2.50 14.66
N TYR A 115 18.66 -3.21 13.53
CA TYR A 115 19.41 -4.44 13.21
C TYR A 115 20.94 -4.25 13.24
N TRP A 116 21.46 -3.12 12.77
CA TRP A 116 22.91 -2.85 12.78
C TRP A 116 23.36 -1.94 13.92
N PHE A 117 22.48 -1.06 14.38
CA PHE A 117 22.83 -0.01 15.32
C PHE A 117 21.80 0.06 16.43
N ASP A 118 22.25 -0.02 17.68
CA ASP A 118 21.38 0.14 18.85
C ASP A 118 21.00 1.63 19.05
N ILE A 119 20.12 2.12 18.19
CA ILE A 119 19.62 3.50 18.17
C ILE A 119 18.10 3.46 18.40
N PRO A 120 17.55 4.33 19.25
CA PRO A 120 16.11 4.43 19.45
C PRO A 120 15.37 4.65 18.14
N GLN A 121 14.35 3.82 17.87
CA GLN A 121 13.63 3.73 16.60
C GLN A 121 13.15 5.07 16.01
N TRP A 122 12.80 6.04 16.86
CA TRP A 122 12.34 7.36 16.44
C TRP A 122 13.40 8.22 15.73
N VAL A 123 14.68 8.02 16.05
CA VAL A 123 15.79 8.79 15.46
C VAL A 123 15.94 8.50 13.97
N PRO A 124 16.18 7.24 13.53
CA PRO A 124 16.22 6.90 12.11
C PRO A 124 14.90 7.16 11.39
N ALA A 125 13.75 6.99 12.05
CA ALA A 125 12.45 7.36 11.48
C ALA A 125 12.37 8.86 11.14
N LEU A 126 12.77 9.74 12.07
CA LEU A 126 12.78 11.19 11.85
C LEU A 126 13.80 11.62 10.80
N ILE A 127 15.01 11.03 10.82
CA ILE A 127 16.03 11.26 9.79
C ILE A 127 15.48 10.87 8.42
N CYS A 128 14.79 9.73 8.31
CA CYS A 128 14.14 9.29 7.09
C CYS A 128 13.15 10.35 6.58
N VAL A 129 12.26 10.87 7.44
CA VAL A 129 11.32 11.95 7.05
C VAL A 129 12.04 13.16 6.49
N ILE A 130 13.13 13.61 7.13
CA ILE A 130 13.91 14.78 6.70
C ILE A 130 14.57 14.52 5.33
N VAL A 131 15.16 13.34 5.14
CA VAL A 131 15.78 12.94 3.86
C VAL A 131 14.73 12.88 2.76
N LEU A 132 13.59 12.23 3.01
CA LEU A 132 12.49 12.12 2.03
C LEU A 132 11.90 13.47 1.65
N LEU A 133 11.73 14.37 2.63
CA LEU A 133 11.30 15.75 2.39
C LEU A 133 12.31 16.50 1.50
N GLY A 134 13.61 16.40 1.80
CA GLY A 134 14.67 16.99 1.00
C GLY A 134 14.65 16.49 -0.44
N LEU A 135 14.58 15.17 -0.65
CA LEU A 135 14.50 14.55 -1.97
C LEU A 135 13.29 15.04 -2.77
N ASN A 136 12.11 15.12 -2.13
CA ASN A 136 10.88 15.58 -2.79
C ASN A 136 10.87 17.09 -3.11
N LEU A 137 11.67 17.90 -2.42
CA LEU A 137 11.83 19.34 -2.70
C LEU A 137 12.82 19.63 -3.84
N LEU A 138 13.73 18.69 -4.17
CA LEU A 138 14.79 18.91 -5.14
C LEU A 138 14.32 18.85 -6.59
N THR A 139 13.92 17.69 -7.12
CA THR A 139 13.34 17.55 -8.47
C THR A 139 12.52 16.26 -8.62
N VAL A 140 11.47 16.28 -9.45
CA VAL A 140 10.65 15.10 -9.78
C VAL A 140 11.43 14.06 -10.59
N LYS A 141 12.45 14.48 -11.35
CA LYS A 141 13.28 13.57 -12.14
C LYS A 141 14.21 12.73 -11.26
N LEU A 142 14.85 13.34 -10.26
CA LEU A 142 15.68 12.60 -9.29
C LEU A 142 14.85 11.57 -8.52
N PHE A 143 13.62 11.93 -8.14
CA PHE A 143 12.65 11.00 -7.55
C PHE A 143 12.44 9.76 -8.44
N GLY A 144 12.11 9.96 -9.73
CA GLY A 144 11.81 8.85 -10.64
C GLY A 144 12.99 7.92 -10.89
N GLU A 145 14.22 8.45 -10.93
CA GLU A 145 15.44 7.65 -11.07
C GLU A 145 15.76 6.86 -9.79
N LEU A 146 15.62 7.46 -8.59
CA LEU A 146 15.81 6.74 -7.33
C LEU A 146 14.80 5.61 -7.17
N GLU A 147 13.52 5.87 -7.45
CA GLU A 147 12.48 4.84 -7.42
C GLU A 147 12.73 3.72 -8.43
N PHE A 148 13.26 4.04 -9.62
CA PHE A 148 13.64 3.03 -10.60
C PHE A 148 14.65 2.03 -10.00
N TRP A 149 15.72 2.53 -9.38
CA TRP A 149 16.76 1.70 -8.79
C TRP A 149 16.25 0.94 -7.56
N PHE A 150 15.49 1.59 -6.68
CA PHE A 150 14.92 0.93 -5.50
C PHE A 150 13.94 -0.18 -5.90
N ALA A 151 13.05 0.06 -6.85
CA ALA A 151 12.12 -0.97 -7.33
C ALA A 151 12.87 -2.16 -7.96
N LEU A 152 13.94 -1.90 -8.71
CA LEU A 152 14.76 -2.96 -9.31
C LEU A 152 15.42 -3.84 -8.24
N ILE A 153 16.03 -3.23 -7.22
CA ILE A 153 16.66 -3.94 -6.10
C ILE A 153 15.63 -4.85 -5.39
N LYS A 154 14.42 -4.34 -5.13
CA LYS A 154 13.33 -5.13 -4.50
C LYS A 154 12.97 -6.37 -5.32
N VAL A 155 12.74 -6.20 -6.62
CA VAL A 155 12.32 -7.29 -7.52
C VAL A 155 13.41 -8.34 -7.62
N ILE A 156 14.66 -7.93 -7.85
CA ILE A 156 15.80 -8.86 -7.93
C ILE A 156 15.94 -9.63 -6.62
N THR A 157 15.79 -8.96 -5.48
CA THR A 157 15.94 -9.59 -4.17
C THR A 157 14.87 -10.63 -3.90
N ILE A 158 13.61 -10.35 -4.24
CA ILE A 158 12.53 -11.34 -4.07
C ILE A 158 12.76 -12.55 -4.99
N LEU A 159 13.16 -12.32 -6.25
CA LEU A 159 13.47 -13.42 -7.18
C LEU A 159 14.67 -14.24 -6.71
N ALA A 160 15.71 -13.59 -6.19
CA ALA A 160 16.87 -14.24 -5.62
C ALA A 160 16.50 -15.05 -4.38
N LEU A 161 15.66 -14.52 -3.48
CA LEU A 161 15.17 -15.24 -2.31
C LEU A 161 14.42 -16.51 -2.70
N ILE A 162 13.49 -16.40 -3.67
CA ILE A 162 12.74 -17.54 -4.17
C ILE A 162 13.70 -18.57 -4.77
N GLY A 163 14.64 -18.14 -5.63
CA GLY A 163 15.63 -19.02 -6.25
C GLY A 163 16.52 -19.73 -5.24
N ILE A 164 17.07 -19.00 -4.27
CA ILE A 164 17.91 -19.55 -3.21
C ILE A 164 17.10 -20.54 -2.37
N GLY A 165 15.89 -20.19 -1.96
CA GLY A 165 15.06 -21.09 -1.17
C GLY A 165 14.66 -22.37 -1.90
N ILE A 166 14.43 -22.32 -3.22
CA ILE A 166 14.25 -23.52 -4.05
C ILE A 166 15.52 -24.38 -4.04
N VAL A 167 16.70 -23.77 -4.19
CA VAL A 167 17.97 -24.51 -4.11
C VAL A 167 18.13 -25.17 -2.74
N LEU A 168 17.90 -24.44 -1.65
CA LEU A 168 17.98 -24.97 -0.28
C LEU A 168 17.00 -26.13 -0.06
N LEU A 169 15.80 -26.05 -0.63
CA LEU A 169 14.78 -27.10 -0.58
C LEU A 169 15.22 -28.35 -1.35
N VAL A 170 15.77 -28.20 -2.56
CA VAL A 170 16.22 -29.32 -3.39
C VAL A 170 17.40 -30.06 -2.77
N ILE A 171 18.33 -29.34 -2.14
CA ILE A 171 19.49 -29.96 -1.46
C ILE A 171 19.15 -30.49 -0.06
N GLY A 172 17.94 -30.24 0.46
CA GLY A 172 17.54 -30.63 1.81
C GLY A 172 18.39 -29.97 2.90
N PHE A 173 18.69 -28.68 2.73
CA PHE A 173 19.58 -27.93 3.62
C PHE A 173 19.06 -27.94 5.07
N GLN A 174 19.97 -28.03 6.04
CA GLN A 174 19.63 -27.97 7.47
C GLN A 174 19.88 -26.57 7.99
N THR A 175 18.82 -25.89 8.43
CA THR A 175 18.91 -24.62 9.15
C THR A 175 19.11 -24.86 10.64
N ASP A 176 19.37 -23.79 11.40
CA ASP A 176 19.42 -23.86 12.87
C ASP A 176 18.09 -24.29 13.51
N THR A 177 16.99 -24.24 12.74
CA THR A 177 15.62 -24.52 13.21
C THR A 177 15.01 -25.78 12.59
N GLY A 178 15.79 -26.53 11.81
CA GLY A 178 15.38 -27.77 11.15
C GLY A 178 15.62 -27.77 9.64
N ALA A 179 15.19 -28.86 9.00
CA ALA A 179 15.37 -29.03 7.56
C ALA A 179 14.49 -28.06 6.76
N VAL A 180 15.05 -27.48 5.70
CA VAL A 180 14.27 -26.81 4.66
C VAL A 180 13.39 -27.86 3.99
N SER A 181 12.08 -27.75 4.17
CA SER A 181 11.13 -28.78 3.77
C SER A 181 9.77 -28.19 3.42
N VAL A 182 9.10 -28.78 2.44
CA VAL A 182 7.68 -28.49 2.16
C VAL A 182 6.82 -28.80 3.39
N ALA A 183 7.24 -29.77 4.19
CA ALA A 183 6.51 -30.21 5.38
C ALA A 183 6.41 -29.14 6.47
N ASN A 184 7.30 -28.14 6.49
CA ASN A 184 7.19 -26.99 7.39
C ASN A 184 5.86 -26.22 7.24
N LEU A 185 5.15 -26.37 6.11
CA LEU A 185 3.83 -25.80 5.89
C LEU A 185 2.70 -26.46 6.71
N TRP A 186 2.90 -27.65 7.28
CA TRP A 186 1.86 -28.35 8.03
C TRP A 186 2.33 -29.11 9.26
N GLU A 187 3.62 -29.38 9.44
CA GLU A 187 4.12 -30.14 10.59
C GLU A 187 4.00 -29.37 11.91
N HIS A 188 3.97 -28.03 11.86
CA HIS A 188 3.95 -27.16 13.04
C HIS A 188 2.51 -26.70 13.39
N GLY A 189 1.59 -27.66 13.53
CA GLY A 189 0.18 -27.38 13.88
C GLY A 189 -0.79 -27.31 12.70
N GLY A 190 -0.41 -27.84 11.53
CA GLY A 190 -1.24 -27.87 10.32
C GLY A 190 -1.23 -26.54 9.55
N LEU A 191 -2.08 -26.45 8.52
CA LEU A 191 -2.19 -25.24 7.70
C LEU A 191 -2.81 -24.06 8.45
N PHE A 192 -3.69 -24.33 9.43
CA PHE A 192 -4.41 -23.33 10.22
C PHE A 192 -4.09 -23.52 11.72
N PRO A 193 -2.85 -23.29 12.16
CA PRO A 193 -2.42 -23.61 13.53
C PRO A 193 -3.14 -22.78 14.59
N ASN A 194 -3.53 -21.55 14.25
CA ASN A 194 -4.33 -20.66 15.11
C ASN A 194 -5.82 -20.66 14.73
N GLY A 195 -6.26 -21.67 13.97
CA GLY A 195 -7.62 -21.82 13.47
C GLY A 195 -8.06 -20.73 12.48
N ILE A 196 -9.35 -20.77 12.14
CA ILE A 196 -9.99 -19.76 11.28
C ILE A 196 -9.90 -18.34 11.89
N PRO A 197 -10.05 -18.13 13.22
CA PRO A 197 -9.91 -16.79 13.79
C PRO A 197 -8.54 -16.16 13.52
N GLY A 198 -7.44 -16.87 13.76
CA GLY A 198 -6.08 -16.36 13.49
C GLY A 198 -5.86 -16.03 12.00
N PHE A 199 -6.35 -16.90 11.12
CA PHE A 199 -6.36 -16.67 9.67
C PHE A 199 -7.10 -15.38 9.29
N LEU A 200 -8.30 -15.16 9.84
CA LEU A 200 -9.11 -13.97 9.57
C LEU A 200 -8.47 -12.69 10.13
N LEU A 201 -7.84 -12.75 11.31
CA LEU A 201 -7.14 -11.61 11.91
C LEU A 201 -5.98 -11.10 11.04
N ALA A 202 -5.32 -11.99 10.29
CA ALA A 202 -4.24 -11.59 9.38
C ALA A 202 -4.72 -10.75 8.18
N PHE A 203 -6.03 -10.75 7.85
CA PHE A 203 -6.55 -10.02 6.69
C PHE A 203 -6.28 -8.52 6.77
N GLN A 204 -6.29 -7.92 7.96
CA GLN A 204 -5.98 -6.50 8.13
C GLN A 204 -4.58 -6.18 7.59
N MET A 205 -3.58 -6.95 7.99
CA MET A 205 -2.19 -6.73 7.60
C MET A 205 -1.95 -7.11 6.13
N VAL A 206 -2.63 -8.15 5.64
CA VAL A 206 -2.61 -8.52 4.21
C VAL A 206 -3.23 -7.41 3.34
N VAL A 207 -4.34 -6.81 3.77
CA VAL A 207 -4.95 -5.65 3.11
C VAL A 207 -3.96 -4.49 3.04
N PHE A 208 -3.28 -4.18 4.15
CA PHE A 208 -2.22 -3.17 4.16
C PHE A 208 -1.07 -3.51 3.19
N ALA A 209 -0.67 -4.78 3.09
CA ALA A 209 0.41 -5.22 2.19
C ALA A 209 0.12 -5.02 0.70
N TYR A 210 -1.14 -4.84 0.32
CA TYR A 210 -1.55 -4.53 -1.06
C TYR A 210 -1.83 -3.06 -1.31
N VAL A 211 -1.67 -2.18 -0.32
CA VAL A 211 -1.76 -0.74 -0.53
C VAL A 211 -0.79 -0.32 -1.64
N GLY A 212 -1.26 0.57 -2.52
CA GLY A 212 -0.49 1.04 -3.67
C GLY A 212 -0.84 0.35 -4.98
N VAL A 213 -1.61 -0.74 -4.99
CA VAL A 213 -2.11 -1.36 -6.24
C VAL A 213 -2.98 -0.39 -7.04
N GLU A 214 -3.68 0.52 -6.34
CA GLU A 214 -4.52 1.57 -6.91
C GLU A 214 -3.75 2.76 -7.48
N LEU A 215 -2.42 2.85 -7.30
CA LEU A 215 -1.59 3.87 -7.95
C LEU A 215 -1.66 3.81 -9.49
N ILE A 216 -2.10 2.68 -10.05
CA ILE A 216 -2.45 2.58 -11.47
C ILE A 216 -3.52 3.63 -11.85
N GLY A 217 -4.48 3.90 -10.97
CA GLY A 217 -5.49 4.93 -11.18
C GLY A 217 -4.94 6.35 -11.15
N VAL A 218 -3.91 6.63 -10.35
CA VAL A 218 -3.23 7.94 -10.33
C VAL A 218 -2.40 8.14 -11.58
N SER A 219 -1.69 7.09 -12.02
CA SER A 219 -0.86 7.14 -13.22
C SER A 219 -1.66 7.17 -14.54
N ALA A 220 -2.96 6.88 -14.50
CA ALA A 220 -3.86 6.98 -15.65
C ALA A 220 -3.88 8.40 -16.25
N ALA A 221 -3.84 9.44 -15.43
CA ALA A 221 -3.82 10.84 -15.90
C ALA A 221 -2.49 11.26 -16.55
N GLU A 222 -1.41 10.52 -16.27
CA GLU A 222 -0.05 10.86 -16.66
C GLU A 222 0.50 9.92 -17.75
N THR A 223 -0.25 8.90 -18.16
CA THR A 223 0.20 7.91 -19.15
C THR A 223 -0.09 8.35 -20.59
N ALA A 224 0.87 8.13 -21.50
CA ALA A 224 0.79 8.57 -22.89
C ALA A 224 -0.27 7.83 -23.72
N ASP A 225 -0.55 6.56 -23.38
CA ASP A 225 -1.59 5.74 -24.01
C ASP A 225 -2.38 4.98 -22.93
N PRO A 226 -3.41 5.62 -22.32
CA PRO A 226 -4.19 5.02 -21.25
C PRO A 226 -4.90 3.74 -21.67
N ALA A 227 -5.40 3.69 -22.91
CA ALA A 227 -6.16 2.55 -23.44
C ALA A 227 -5.33 1.27 -23.54
N LYS A 228 -4.01 1.39 -23.74
CA LYS A 228 -3.09 0.25 -23.76
C LYS A 228 -2.40 -0.01 -22.42
N ASN A 229 -1.95 1.06 -21.75
CA ASN A 229 -1.08 0.93 -20.58
C ASN A 229 -1.86 0.52 -19.31
N ILE A 230 -3.07 1.06 -19.11
CA ILE A 230 -3.90 0.73 -17.93
C ILE A 230 -4.28 -0.76 -17.95
N PRO A 231 -4.83 -1.33 -19.05
CA PRO A 231 -5.12 -2.76 -19.10
C PRO A 231 -3.90 -3.65 -18.90
N SER A 232 -2.76 -3.29 -19.50
CA SER A 232 -1.50 -4.05 -19.36
C SER A 232 -1.01 -4.08 -17.92
N ALA A 233 -1.08 -2.95 -17.20
CA ALA A 233 -0.68 -2.87 -15.80
C ALA A 233 -1.60 -3.72 -14.91
N ILE A 234 -2.92 -3.61 -15.08
CA ILE A 234 -3.91 -4.35 -14.28
C ILE A 234 -3.80 -5.86 -14.53
N ASN A 235 -3.67 -6.29 -15.78
CA ASN A 235 -3.59 -7.71 -16.13
C ASN A 235 -2.33 -8.40 -15.62
N LYS A 236 -1.30 -7.64 -15.24
CA LYS A 236 -0.07 -8.17 -14.61
C LYS A 236 -0.17 -8.28 -13.10
N ILE A 237 -1.21 -7.74 -12.46
CA ILE A 237 -1.39 -7.82 -11.00
C ILE A 237 -1.41 -9.27 -10.49
N PRO A 238 -2.13 -10.24 -11.12
CA PRO A 238 -2.10 -11.63 -10.66
C PRO A 238 -0.70 -12.24 -10.61
N LEU A 239 0.14 -11.95 -11.61
CA LEU A 239 1.53 -12.40 -11.62
C LEU A 239 2.32 -11.78 -10.45
N ARG A 240 2.12 -10.50 -10.17
CA ARG A 240 2.75 -9.83 -9.02
C ARG A 240 2.33 -10.47 -7.69
N ILE A 241 1.03 -10.77 -7.53
CA ILE A 241 0.49 -11.48 -6.37
C ILE A 241 1.16 -12.85 -6.21
N LEU A 242 1.17 -13.64 -7.29
CA LEU A 242 1.71 -15.00 -7.28
C LEU A 242 3.21 -15.04 -6.97
N PHE A 243 4.01 -14.20 -7.62
CA PHE A 243 5.47 -14.26 -7.44
C PHE A 243 5.92 -13.50 -6.18
N PHE A 244 5.53 -12.23 -6.02
CA PHE A 244 6.11 -11.38 -4.98
C PHE A 244 5.54 -11.62 -3.60
N TYR A 245 4.29 -12.09 -3.50
CA TYR A 245 3.65 -12.33 -2.21
C TYR A 245 3.56 -13.82 -1.93
N VAL A 246 2.80 -14.55 -2.75
CA VAL A 246 2.50 -15.97 -2.48
C VAL A 246 3.76 -16.83 -2.60
N GLY A 247 4.52 -16.70 -3.69
CA GLY A 247 5.75 -17.46 -3.92
C GLY A 247 6.84 -17.15 -2.91
N ALA A 248 7.02 -15.87 -2.59
CA ALA A 248 7.99 -15.45 -1.58
C ALA A 248 7.64 -15.99 -0.18
N LEU A 249 6.37 -15.91 0.25
CA LEU A 249 5.92 -16.44 1.54
C LEU A 249 5.94 -17.98 1.58
N LEU A 250 5.57 -18.65 0.50
CA LEU A 250 5.66 -20.11 0.38
C LEU A 250 7.09 -20.57 0.64
N ILE A 251 8.06 -20.03 -0.08
CA ILE A 251 9.46 -20.39 0.08
C ILE A 251 9.96 -20.03 1.48
N LEU A 252 9.62 -18.85 1.99
CA LEU A 252 10.00 -18.43 3.34
C LEU A 252 9.56 -19.44 4.41
N LEU A 253 8.29 -19.87 4.35
CA LEU A 253 7.70 -20.83 5.29
C LEU A 253 8.17 -22.28 5.06
N MET A 254 8.71 -22.61 3.89
CA MET A 254 9.39 -23.88 3.65
C MET A 254 10.80 -23.88 4.23
N ILE A 255 11.48 -22.73 4.26
CA ILE A 255 12.84 -22.61 4.82
C ILE A 255 12.80 -22.71 6.35
N ASN A 256 11.95 -21.93 7.02
CA ASN A 256 11.87 -21.94 8.48
C ASN A 256 10.43 -22.20 8.95
N PRO A 257 10.24 -22.95 10.04
CA PRO A 257 8.96 -23.08 10.72
C PRO A 257 8.37 -21.70 11.05
N TRP A 258 7.05 -21.56 10.87
CA TRP A 258 6.37 -20.29 11.16
C TRP A 258 6.48 -19.88 12.64
N THR A 259 6.74 -20.83 13.54
CA THR A 259 6.93 -20.62 14.98
C THR A 259 8.19 -19.84 15.33
N GLU A 260 9.19 -19.84 14.45
CA GLU A 260 10.46 -19.13 14.63
C GLU A 260 10.43 -17.68 14.11
N LEU A 261 9.32 -17.31 13.48
CA LEU A 261 9.10 -15.99 12.92
C LEU A 261 8.27 -15.15 13.89
N ASN A 262 8.83 -14.04 14.34
CA ASN A 262 8.15 -13.11 15.25
C ASN A 262 7.69 -11.84 14.52
N ALA A 263 6.81 -11.09 15.17
CA ALA A 263 6.22 -9.88 14.62
C ALA A 263 7.10 -8.62 14.71
N ALA A 264 8.20 -8.66 15.48
CA ALA A 264 9.02 -7.49 15.78
C ALA A 264 10.07 -7.21 14.69
N GLU A 265 10.50 -8.24 13.97
CA GLU A 265 11.47 -8.14 12.87
C GLU A 265 10.87 -8.59 11.53
N SER A 266 11.56 -8.31 10.43
CA SER A 266 11.12 -8.84 9.13
C SER A 266 11.35 -10.34 9.06
N PRO A 267 10.34 -11.18 8.76
CA PRO A 267 10.52 -12.62 8.56
C PRO A 267 11.48 -12.92 7.40
N PHE A 268 11.62 -12.01 6.44
CA PHE A 268 12.58 -12.14 5.35
C PHE A 268 14.02 -12.02 5.85
N VAL A 269 14.30 -11.06 6.73
CA VAL A 269 15.63 -10.91 7.36
C VAL A 269 15.90 -12.05 8.32
N LYS A 270 14.91 -12.40 9.15
CA LYS A 270 15.02 -13.49 10.11
C LYS A 270 15.33 -14.82 9.44
N THR A 271 14.68 -15.11 8.32
CA THR A 271 14.88 -16.36 7.59
C THR A 271 16.34 -16.57 7.19
N PHE A 272 17.02 -15.55 6.67
CA PHE A 272 18.44 -15.69 6.30
C PHE A 272 19.39 -15.66 7.49
N SER A 273 18.96 -15.10 8.62
CA SER A 273 19.70 -15.20 9.87
C SER A 273 19.72 -16.64 10.36
N LEU A 274 18.58 -17.34 10.29
CA LEU A 274 18.41 -18.74 10.70
C LEU A 274 19.05 -19.77 9.73
N VAL A 275 19.25 -19.38 8.47
CA VAL A 275 20.00 -20.19 7.49
C VAL A 275 21.52 -20.17 7.78
N GLY A 276 21.98 -19.32 8.72
CA GLY A 276 23.38 -19.29 9.14
C GLY A 276 24.31 -18.50 8.20
N ILE A 277 23.76 -17.57 7.39
CA ILE A 277 24.54 -16.69 6.51
C ILE A 277 24.36 -15.22 6.96
N PRO A 278 25.13 -14.74 7.97
CA PRO A 278 24.95 -13.39 8.52
C PRO A 278 25.07 -12.26 7.48
N LEU A 279 25.94 -12.45 6.48
CA LEU A 279 26.09 -11.50 5.38
C LEU A 279 24.81 -11.39 4.55
N ALA A 280 24.11 -12.50 4.30
CA ALA A 280 22.85 -12.51 3.57
C ALA A 280 21.75 -11.79 4.36
N ALA A 281 21.65 -12.05 5.67
CA ALA A 281 20.69 -11.35 6.54
C ALA A 281 20.92 -9.83 6.51
N GLY A 282 22.16 -9.37 6.61
CA GLY A 282 22.52 -7.95 6.47
C GLY A 282 22.15 -7.37 5.10
N ILE A 283 22.41 -8.08 3.99
CA ILE A 283 22.02 -7.63 2.65
C ILE A 283 20.50 -7.52 2.52
N ILE A 284 19.74 -8.53 2.99
CA ILE A 284 18.28 -8.49 2.97
C ILE A 284 17.77 -7.34 3.84
N ASN A 285 18.35 -7.11 5.02
CA ASN A 285 17.97 -5.99 5.88
C ASN A 285 18.18 -4.63 5.18
N PHE A 286 19.27 -4.49 4.42
CA PHE A 286 19.52 -3.30 3.58
C PHE A 286 18.49 -3.15 2.47
N VAL A 287 18.10 -4.24 1.81
CA VAL A 287 17.07 -4.21 0.79
C VAL A 287 15.71 -3.83 1.37
N VAL A 288 15.29 -4.39 2.50
CA VAL A 288 13.99 -4.05 3.10
C VAL A 288 13.97 -2.62 3.66
N LEU A 289 15.11 -2.11 4.15
CA LEU A 289 15.27 -0.71 4.53
C LEU A 289 15.09 0.22 3.32
N THR A 290 15.81 -0.03 2.23
CA THR A 290 15.66 0.77 0.99
C THR A 290 14.25 0.62 0.41
N SER A 291 13.61 -0.53 0.60
CA SER A 291 12.22 -0.75 0.23
C SER A 291 11.25 0.12 1.01
N ALA A 292 11.41 0.20 2.33
CA ALA A 292 10.61 1.06 3.20
C ALA A 292 10.83 2.54 2.87
N ALA A 293 12.08 2.97 2.68
CA ALA A 293 12.39 4.34 2.29
C ALA A 293 11.74 4.72 0.94
N SER A 294 11.77 3.83 -0.05
CA SER A 294 11.11 4.02 -1.37
C SER A 294 9.58 4.07 -1.25
N ALA A 295 8.96 3.21 -0.43
CA ALA A 295 7.52 3.25 -0.19
C ALA A 295 7.11 4.57 0.50
N GLY A 296 7.85 4.98 1.55
CA GLY A 296 7.63 6.25 2.24
C GLY A 296 7.83 7.46 1.33
N ASN A 297 8.81 7.40 0.43
CA ASN A 297 9.05 8.42 -0.59
C ASN A 297 7.87 8.54 -1.56
N SER A 298 7.33 7.42 -2.03
CA SER A 298 6.14 7.36 -2.88
C SER A 298 4.90 7.88 -2.17
N GLY A 299 4.75 7.61 -0.87
CA GLY A 299 3.70 8.19 -0.02
C GLY A 299 3.84 9.71 0.12
N MET A 300 5.03 10.21 0.43
CA MET A 300 5.33 11.65 0.50
C MET A 300 5.06 12.36 -0.84
N PHE A 301 5.43 11.72 -1.94
CA PHE A 301 5.12 12.21 -3.28
C PHE A 301 3.59 12.27 -3.51
N SER A 302 2.87 11.19 -3.23
CA SER A 302 1.43 11.06 -3.49
C SER A 302 0.60 12.01 -2.64
N THR A 303 0.94 12.17 -1.36
CA THR A 303 0.25 13.07 -0.43
C THR A 303 0.35 14.53 -0.87
N SER A 304 1.52 14.98 -1.30
CA SER A 304 1.71 16.38 -1.72
C SER A 304 0.92 16.72 -2.99
N ARG A 305 0.82 15.78 -3.96
CA ARG A 305 0.01 15.97 -5.20
C ARG A 305 -1.48 15.91 -4.90
N THR A 306 -1.90 14.99 -4.03
CA THR A 306 -3.32 14.87 -3.65
C THR A 306 -3.81 16.17 -2.99
N LEU A 307 -3.07 16.71 -2.02
CA LEU A 307 -3.40 18.00 -1.40
C LEU A 307 -3.38 19.17 -2.38
N TYR A 308 -2.40 19.21 -3.29
CA TYR A 308 -2.33 20.22 -4.34
C TYR A 308 -3.57 20.17 -5.23
N ASN A 309 -3.98 18.98 -5.68
CA ASN A 309 -5.16 18.79 -6.53
C ASN A 309 -6.46 19.16 -5.81
N LEU A 310 -6.65 18.69 -4.57
CA LEU A 310 -7.79 19.07 -3.74
C LEU A 310 -7.89 20.59 -3.63
N SER A 311 -6.77 21.24 -3.30
CA SER A 311 -6.74 22.69 -3.11
C SER A 311 -6.96 23.48 -4.40
N LYS A 312 -6.47 22.96 -5.54
CA LYS A 312 -6.72 23.53 -6.87
C LYS A 312 -8.19 23.44 -7.27
N GLN A 313 -8.89 22.40 -6.83
CA GLN A 313 -10.35 22.24 -6.97
C GLN A 313 -11.14 23.01 -5.88
N GLY A 314 -10.45 23.86 -5.11
CA GLY A 314 -11.00 24.60 -3.98
C GLY A 314 -11.34 23.73 -2.76
N GLN A 315 -11.14 22.41 -2.83
CA GLN A 315 -11.39 21.42 -1.76
C GLN A 315 -10.38 21.46 -0.61
N GLY A 316 -9.43 22.39 -0.64
CA GLY A 316 -8.48 22.65 0.44
C GLY A 316 -8.00 24.10 0.45
N PRO A 317 -7.19 24.48 1.45
CA PRO A 317 -6.63 25.83 1.55
C PRO A 317 -5.83 26.23 0.30
N SER A 318 -6.07 27.44 -0.23
CA SER A 318 -5.45 27.91 -1.47
C SER A 318 -3.92 27.97 -1.43
N GLN A 319 -3.33 28.07 -0.23
CA GLN A 319 -1.89 28.02 -0.02
C GLN A 319 -1.27 26.69 -0.45
N LEU A 320 -2.00 25.58 -0.35
CA LEU A 320 -1.52 24.25 -0.73
C LEU A 320 -1.53 24.03 -2.25
N ALA A 321 -2.26 24.87 -3.00
CA ALA A 321 -2.26 24.88 -4.47
C ALA A 321 -1.09 25.69 -5.07
N LYS A 322 -0.18 26.23 -4.25
CA LYS A 322 0.98 27.00 -4.73
C LYS A 322 2.16 26.07 -5.04
N LEU A 323 2.79 26.30 -6.20
CA LEU A 323 4.03 25.62 -6.61
C LEU A 323 5.25 26.48 -6.29
N ASN A 324 6.39 25.85 -5.98
CA ASN A 324 7.68 26.54 -5.90
C ASN A 324 8.30 26.75 -7.30
N LYS A 325 9.46 27.40 -7.38
CA LYS A 325 10.20 27.64 -8.65
C LYS A 325 10.52 26.35 -9.44
N LYS A 326 10.54 25.19 -8.77
CA LYS A 326 10.80 23.88 -9.35
C LYS A 326 9.53 23.09 -9.68
N HIS A 327 8.36 23.74 -9.66
CA HIS A 327 7.05 23.15 -9.96
C HIS A 327 6.64 22.03 -8.98
N VAL A 328 7.07 22.13 -7.71
CA VAL A 328 6.71 21.21 -6.62
C VAL A 328 5.74 21.90 -5.66
N PRO A 329 4.66 21.25 -5.19
CA PRO A 329 3.73 21.80 -4.21
C PRO A 329 4.34 21.78 -2.79
N ALA A 330 5.28 22.69 -2.54
CA ALA A 330 6.12 22.69 -1.35
C ALA A 330 5.30 22.81 -0.05
N ASN A 331 4.26 23.64 0.00
CA ASN A 331 3.43 23.82 1.20
C ASN A 331 2.67 22.53 1.57
N ALA A 332 2.12 21.85 0.56
CA ALA A 332 1.46 20.56 0.74
C ALA A 332 2.43 19.47 1.22
N LEU A 333 3.65 19.49 0.69
CA LEU A 333 4.70 18.56 1.10
C LEU A 333 5.17 18.81 2.54
N TRP A 334 5.38 20.06 2.94
CA TRP A 334 5.72 20.41 4.33
C TRP A 334 4.63 20.00 5.31
N LEU A 335 3.36 20.29 5.00
CA LEU A 335 2.23 19.83 5.81
C LEU A 335 2.24 18.30 5.94
N SER A 336 2.42 17.59 4.83
CA SER A 336 2.46 16.12 4.83
C SER A 336 3.65 15.59 5.65
N ALA A 337 4.83 16.20 5.55
CA ALA A 337 6.02 15.82 6.33
C ALA A 337 5.81 16.02 7.83
N ILE A 338 5.19 17.13 8.24
CA ILE A 338 4.87 17.42 9.64
C ILE A 338 3.88 16.40 10.18
N VAL A 339 2.87 16.02 9.40
CA VAL A 339 1.93 14.99 9.86
C VAL A 339 2.65 13.64 9.92
N VAL A 340 3.42 13.23 8.91
CA VAL A 340 4.18 11.96 8.90
C VAL A 340 5.20 11.88 10.04
N SER A 341 5.79 13.01 10.49
CA SER A 341 6.72 12.99 11.63
C SER A 341 6.05 12.59 12.95
N VAL A 342 4.71 12.64 13.05
CA VAL A 342 3.97 12.02 14.16
C VAL A 342 4.22 10.51 14.20
N GLY A 343 4.47 9.85 13.07
CA GLY A 343 4.90 8.44 13.05
C GLY A 343 6.21 8.20 13.80
N ALA A 344 7.18 9.10 13.67
CA ALA A 344 8.42 9.05 14.46
C ALA A 344 8.16 9.33 15.96
N LEU A 345 7.20 10.18 16.29
CA LEU A 345 6.77 10.36 17.68
C LEU A 345 6.10 9.09 18.23
N LEU A 346 5.25 8.43 17.44
CA LEU A 346 4.61 7.17 17.83
C LEU A 346 5.64 6.08 18.07
N SER A 347 6.69 5.96 17.24
CA SER A 347 7.78 5.01 17.50
C SER A 347 8.65 5.35 18.71
N LYS A 348 8.53 6.56 19.27
CA LYS A 348 9.12 6.90 20.58
C LYS A 348 8.21 6.53 21.74
N LEU A 349 6.91 6.83 21.62
CA LEU A 349 5.96 6.73 22.73
C LEU A 349 5.39 5.31 22.91
N ILE A 350 5.16 4.61 21.81
CA ILE A 350 4.51 3.28 21.77
C ILE A 350 5.15 2.40 20.69
N PRO A 351 6.48 2.15 20.73
CA PRO A 351 7.24 1.50 19.65
C PRO A 351 6.60 0.19 19.14
N ASP A 352 6.18 -0.68 20.06
CA ASP A 352 5.62 -2.00 19.74
C ASP A 352 4.25 -1.95 19.03
N GLN A 353 3.48 -0.89 19.28
CA GLN A 353 2.12 -0.73 18.73
C GLN A 353 2.06 0.25 17.56
N ALA A 354 3.05 1.13 17.42
CA ALA A 354 3.05 2.23 16.47
C ALA A 354 2.78 1.75 15.05
N PHE A 355 3.49 0.71 14.60
CA PHE A 355 3.32 0.12 13.27
C PHE A 355 1.91 -0.47 13.07
N SER A 356 1.43 -1.26 14.04
CA SER A 356 0.11 -1.89 13.98
C SER A 356 -1.02 -0.86 13.91
N ILE A 357 -0.95 0.22 14.69
CA ILE A 357 -1.95 1.29 14.71
C ILE A 357 -2.01 2.01 13.36
N VAL A 358 -0.88 2.49 12.83
CA VAL A 358 -0.90 3.27 11.58
C VAL A 358 -1.28 2.41 10.37
N THR A 359 -0.85 1.14 10.33
CA THR A 359 -1.24 0.21 9.26
C THR A 359 -2.70 -0.18 9.34
N THR A 360 -3.26 -0.29 10.55
CA THR A 360 -4.70 -0.53 10.78
C THR A 360 -5.53 0.65 10.27
N ILE A 361 -5.18 1.88 10.63
CA ILE A 361 -5.88 3.09 10.15
C ILE A 361 -5.77 3.17 8.61
N SER A 362 -4.56 2.96 8.07
CA SER A 362 -4.34 2.96 6.61
C SER A 362 -5.24 1.93 5.91
N ALA A 363 -5.28 0.69 6.39
CA ALA A 363 -6.12 -0.37 5.82
C ALA A 363 -7.61 -0.01 5.80
N ILE A 364 -8.14 0.57 6.89
CA ILE A 364 -9.55 1.00 6.96
C ILE A 364 -9.84 2.09 5.92
N CYS A 365 -8.95 3.08 5.81
CA CYS A 365 -9.13 4.16 4.86
C CYS A 365 -9.01 3.68 3.40
N PHE A 366 -8.14 2.71 3.10
CA PHE A 366 -8.08 2.10 1.77
C PHE A 366 -9.29 1.22 1.45
N ILE A 367 -9.82 0.48 2.44
CA ILE A 367 -11.10 -0.23 2.30
C ILE A 367 -12.21 0.75 1.89
N TRP A 368 -12.26 1.95 2.47
CA TRP A 368 -13.18 3.00 2.04
C TRP A 368 -12.97 3.39 0.56
N VAL A 369 -11.74 3.72 0.17
CA VAL A 369 -11.42 4.16 -1.20
C VAL A 369 -11.78 3.09 -2.22
N TRP A 370 -11.41 1.83 -1.97
CA TRP A 370 -11.73 0.72 -2.86
C TRP A 370 -13.22 0.40 -2.88
N SER A 371 -13.92 0.57 -1.75
CA SER A 371 -15.38 0.43 -1.71
C SER A 371 -16.06 1.49 -2.58
N ILE A 372 -15.61 2.75 -2.54
CA ILE A 372 -16.13 3.82 -3.40
C ILE A 372 -15.94 3.48 -4.88
N ILE A 373 -14.77 2.93 -5.27
CA ILE A 373 -14.53 2.46 -6.64
C ILE A 373 -15.59 1.43 -7.06
N LEU A 374 -15.82 0.41 -6.23
CA LEU A 374 -16.78 -0.66 -6.53
C LEU A 374 -18.22 -0.13 -6.59
N ILE A 375 -18.60 0.78 -5.69
CA ILE A 375 -19.93 1.41 -5.67
C ILE A 375 -20.13 2.26 -6.94
N CYS A 376 -19.14 3.07 -7.32
CA CYS A 376 -19.16 3.81 -8.60
C CYS A 376 -19.29 2.86 -9.78
N HIS A 377 -18.58 1.72 -9.77
CA HIS A 377 -18.64 0.72 -10.83
C HIS A 377 -20.03 0.07 -10.92
N ILE A 378 -20.66 -0.27 -9.79
CA ILE A 378 -22.05 -0.74 -9.75
C ILE A 378 -22.99 0.30 -10.36
N LYS A 379 -22.84 1.58 -10.00
CA LYS A 379 -23.69 2.66 -10.52
C LYS A 379 -23.46 2.90 -12.01
N TYR A 380 -22.22 2.85 -12.49
CA TYR A 380 -21.87 2.89 -13.91
C TYR A 380 -22.61 1.82 -14.70
N LYS A 381 -22.55 0.56 -14.25
CA LYS A 381 -23.23 -0.58 -14.90
C LYS A 381 -24.74 -0.41 -14.96
N LYS A 382 -25.34 0.23 -13.95
CA LYS A 382 -26.80 0.48 -13.88
C LYS A 382 -27.25 1.69 -14.71
N THR A 383 -26.44 2.75 -14.77
CA THR A 383 -26.89 4.07 -15.28
C THR A 383 -26.31 4.44 -16.64
N ARG A 384 -25.27 3.75 -17.12
CA ARG A 384 -24.57 4.09 -18.38
C ARG A 384 -24.40 2.86 -19.31
N PRO A 385 -25.48 2.13 -19.67
CA PRO A 385 -25.37 0.92 -20.49
C PRO A 385 -24.74 1.15 -21.86
N ALA A 386 -24.96 2.33 -22.47
CA ALA A 386 -24.35 2.69 -23.75
C ALA A 386 -22.81 2.86 -23.67
N LEU A 387 -22.29 3.38 -22.56
CA LEU A 387 -20.84 3.46 -22.34
C LEU A 387 -20.25 2.07 -22.05
N GLN A 388 -20.98 1.24 -21.30
CA GLN A 388 -20.58 -0.14 -21.04
C GLN A 388 -20.48 -0.97 -22.32
N ALA A 389 -21.42 -0.80 -23.26
CA ALA A 389 -21.40 -1.50 -24.54
C ALA A 389 -20.13 -1.18 -25.37
N LYS A 390 -19.63 0.06 -25.25
CA LYS A 390 -18.42 0.54 -25.94
C LYS A 390 -17.11 0.23 -25.20
N SER A 391 -17.18 -0.28 -23.97
CA SER A 391 -16.00 -0.57 -23.17
C SER A 391 -15.13 -1.65 -23.82
N THR A 392 -13.88 -1.31 -24.11
CA THR A 392 -12.85 -2.22 -24.64
C THR A 392 -12.17 -3.02 -23.52
N PHE A 393 -12.33 -2.60 -22.26
CA PHE A 393 -11.74 -3.22 -21.08
C PHE A 393 -12.81 -3.44 -20.01
N LYS A 394 -13.35 -4.67 -19.94
CA LYS A 394 -14.51 -5.00 -19.09
C LYS A 394 -14.10 -5.68 -17.80
N ALA A 395 -14.66 -5.31 -16.66
CA ALA A 395 -14.50 -6.04 -15.42
C ALA A 395 -15.27 -7.38 -15.48
N PRO A 396 -14.57 -8.54 -15.43
CA PRO A 396 -15.22 -9.84 -15.50
C PRO A 396 -16.11 -10.08 -14.26
N PHE A 397 -17.19 -10.84 -14.43
CA PHE A 397 -18.15 -11.21 -13.36
C PHE A 397 -18.85 -10.02 -12.66
N ALA A 398 -18.70 -8.80 -13.17
CA ALA A 398 -19.41 -7.64 -12.63
C ALA A 398 -20.89 -7.61 -13.10
N PRO A 399 -21.84 -7.29 -12.20
CA PRO A 399 -21.63 -6.66 -10.89
C PRO A 399 -21.52 -7.62 -9.70
N PHE A 400 -21.71 -8.93 -9.87
CA PHE A 400 -21.68 -9.90 -8.77
C PHE A 400 -20.39 -9.80 -7.94
N VAL A 401 -19.24 -9.78 -8.61
CA VAL A 401 -17.94 -9.69 -7.94
C VAL A 401 -17.76 -8.38 -7.17
N ASN A 402 -18.38 -7.28 -7.60
CA ASN A 402 -18.32 -6.02 -6.85
C ASN A 402 -18.98 -6.19 -5.47
N TYR A 403 -20.16 -6.83 -5.41
CA TYR A 403 -20.85 -7.08 -4.14
C TYR A 403 -20.10 -8.09 -3.27
N ALA A 404 -19.51 -9.13 -3.86
CA ALA A 404 -18.71 -10.10 -3.14
C ALA A 404 -17.48 -9.45 -2.46
N VAL A 405 -16.76 -8.58 -3.17
CA VAL A 405 -15.61 -7.85 -2.59
C VAL A 405 -16.05 -6.84 -1.55
N LEU A 406 -17.16 -6.11 -1.75
CA LEU A 406 -17.73 -5.23 -0.72
C LEU A 406 -18.12 -5.99 0.54
N ALA A 407 -18.70 -7.19 0.40
CA ALA A 407 -19.03 -8.06 1.53
C ALA A 407 -17.76 -8.55 2.25
N MET A 408 -16.71 -8.90 1.51
CA MET A 408 -15.41 -9.26 2.09
C MET A 408 -14.82 -8.10 2.89
N PHE A 409 -14.82 -6.87 2.35
CA PHE A 409 -14.36 -5.68 3.07
C PHE A 409 -15.17 -5.42 4.34
N ALA A 410 -16.50 -5.54 4.29
CA ALA A 410 -17.34 -5.45 5.48
C ALA A 410 -16.97 -6.52 6.51
N GLY A 411 -16.74 -7.76 6.06
CA GLY A 411 -16.25 -8.86 6.91
C GLY A 411 -14.91 -8.54 7.59
N VAL A 412 -13.94 -8.01 6.85
CA VAL A 412 -12.64 -7.58 7.40
C VAL A 412 -12.83 -6.51 8.47
N LEU A 413 -13.68 -5.51 8.24
CA LEU A 413 -13.97 -4.48 9.26
C LEU A 413 -14.63 -5.08 10.52
N VAL A 414 -15.51 -6.06 10.39
CA VAL A 414 -16.12 -6.77 11.53
C VAL A 414 -15.08 -7.58 12.32
N ILE A 415 -14.15 -8.24 11.62
CA ILE A 415 -13.04 -8.96 12.24
C ILE A 415 -12.15 -7.98 13.01
N MET A 416 -11.85 -6.82 12.42
CA MET A 416 -11.06 -5.77 13.06
C MET A 416 -11.77 -5.19 14.30
N LEU A 417 -13.09 -5.06 14.27
CA LEU A 417 -13.88 -4.66 15.45
C LEU A 417 -13.77 -5.67 16.59
N SER A 418 -13.65 -6.95 16.25
CA SER A 418 -13.59 -8.04 17.21
C SER A 418 -12.20 -8.18 17.85
N ALA A 419 -11.14 -7.72 17.19
CA ALA A 419 -9.76 -7.87 17.65
C ALA A 419 -9.28 -6.69 18.51
N ASP A 420 -8.84 -6.96 19.74
CA ASP A 420 -8.45 -5.91 20.72
C ASP A 420 -7.38 -4.95 20.20
N GLU A 421 -6.44 -5.44 19.38
CA GLU A 421 -5.34 -4.63 18.82
C GLU A 421 -5.81 -3.64 17.75
N THR A 422 -6.81 -4.01 16.94
CA THR A 422 -7.28 -3.19 15.80
C THR A 422 -8.57 -2.42 16.10
N ARG A 423 -9.32 -2.85 17.12
CA ARG A 423 -10.60 -2.26 17.54
C ARG A 423 -10.50 -0.75 17.86
N PRO A 424 -9.50 -0.24 18.61
CA PRO A 424 -9.43 1.18 18.93
C PRO A 424 -9.30 2.06 17.68
N ALA A 425 -8.42 1.68 16.75
CA ALA A 425 -8.25 2.40 15.50
C ALA A 425 -9.54 2.40 14.67
N LEU A 426 -10.23 1.25 14.57
CA LEU A 426 -11.50 1.15 13.87
C LEU A 426 -12.59 2.05 14.49
N LEU A 427 -12.74 2.04 15.82
CA LEU A 427 -13.74 2.85 16.52
C LEU A 427 -13.47 4.36 16.43
N LEU A 428 -12.21 4.77 16.31
CA LEU A 428 -11.83 6.18 16.15
C LEU A 428 -11.94 6.67 14.70
N THR A 429 -11.87 5.76 13.71
CA THR A 429 -11.92 6.16 12.29
C THR A 429 -13.22 6.89 11.89
N PRO A 430 -14.42 6.56 12.39
CA PRO A 430 -15.63 7.35 12.15
C PRO A 430 -15.50 8.85 12.48
N LEU A 431 -14.69 9.23 13.47
CA LEU A 431 -14.46 10.64 13.79
C LEU A 431 -13.84 11.41 12.62
N TRP A 432 -12.96 10.77 11.85
CA TRP A 432 -12.38 11.33 10.63
C TRP A 432 -13.46 11.62 9.58
N PHE A 433 -14.36 10.66 9.33
CA PHE A 433 -15.44 10.85 8.37
C PHE A 433 -16.45 11.91 8.82
N VAL A 434 -16.80 11.93 10.12
CA VAL A 434 -17.66 12.97 10.69
C VAL A 434 -17.02 14.36 10.54
N LEU A 435 -15.72 14.48 10.80
CA LEU A 435 -14.97 15.72 10.58
C LEU A 435 -15.03 16.16 9.12
N LEU A 436 -14.78 15.26 8.16
CA LEU A 436 -14.83 15.59 6.74
C LEU A 436 -16.23 16.01 6.28
N LEU A 437 -17.28 15.33 6.72
CA LEU A 437 -18.67 15.71 6.42
C LEU A 437 -19.02 17.07 7.03
N GLY A 438 -18.56 17.36 8.24
CA GLY A 438 -18.70 18.67 8.88
C GLY A 438 -18.00 19.78 8.10
N LEU A 439 -16.74 19.56 7.70
CA LEU A 439 -15.96 20.50 6.88
C LEU A 439 -16.61 20.75 5.51
N TYR A 440 -17.11 19.70 4.86
CA TYR A 440 -17.84 19.80 3.60
C TYR A 440 -19.13 20.63 3.76
N GLY A 441 -19.93 20.34 4.79
CA GLY A 441 -21.16 21.09 5.10
C GLY A 441 -20.90 22.57 5.41
N GLY A 442 -19.85 22.87 6.18
CA GLY A 442 -19.43 24.24 6.48
C GLY A 442 -18.97 25.00 5.23
N ARG A 443 -18.32 24.32 4.28
CA ARG A 443 -17.91 24.93 3.00
C ARG A 443 -19.09 25.24 2.09
N LYS A 444 -20.07 24.34 1.98
CA LYS A 444 -21.29 24.57 1.18
C LYS A 444 -22.04 25.82 1.66
N LYS A 445 -22.09 26.05 2.98
CA LYS A 445 -22.69 27.24 3.59
C LYS A 445 -21.94 28.56 3.35
N ARG A 446 -20.66 28.53 2.97
CA ARG A 446 -19.86 29.73 2.64
C ARG A 446 -19.85 30.07 1.15
N SER A 447 -20.29 29.13 0.31
CA SER A 447 -20.32 29.27 -1.16
C SER A 447 -21.72 29.60 -1.70
N ASN A 448 -22.75 29.39 -0.89
CA ASN A 448 -24.09 29.96 -1.03
C ASN A 448 -24.16 31.21 -0.17
#